data_AF-A0A7S1Y563-F1
#
_entry.id   AF-A0A7S1Y563-F1
#
_cell.length_a   1.000
_cell.length_b   1.000
_cell.length_c   1.000
_cell.angle_alpha   90.00
_cell.angle_beta   90.00
_cell.angle_gamma   90.00
#
_symmetry.space_group_name_H-M   'P 1'
#
loop_
_entity.id
_entity.type
_entity.pdbx_description
1 polymer ?
#
loop_
_entity_poly.entity_id
_entity_poly.type
_entity_poly.pdbx_seq_one_letter_code
_entity_poly.pdbx_strand_id
1 'polypeptide(L)'
;QNREYKPENGTYIDDPNSLNFLYAILTHNNAHETIRLVEALYEDGHVFVIHVDGKESSDATYAALVNYSESRDHVHILPPRYRCGIQWGGFEMVNATLQVLKYAFALS
;
A
#
# COMPACT_ATOMS: atom_id res chain seq x y z
N GLN A 1 -1.76 -5.51 34.90
CA GLN A 1 -0.30 -5.67 34.80
C GLN A 1 0.02 -5.94 33.34
N ASN A 2 0.56 -4.97 32.60
CA ASN A 2 1.07 -5.24 31.26
C ASN A 2 2.34 -6.07 31.41
N ARG A 3 2.31 -7.33 30.95
CA ARG A 3 3.53 -8.14 30.81
C ARG A 3 4.18 -7.72 29.50
N GLU A 4 5.41 -7.22 29.58
CA GLU A 4 6.23 -7.01 28.40
C GLU A 4 6.66 -8.39 27.89
N TYR A 5 6.03 -8.86 26.82
CA TYR A 5 6.44 -10.09 26.15
C TYR A 5 7.63 -9.77 25.24
N LYS A 6 8.80 -10.31 25.57
CA LYS A 6 10.01 -10.28 24.75
C LYS A 6 10.49 -11.72 24.49
N PRO A 7 10.33 -12.27 23.28
CA PRO A 7 10.83 -13.59 22.96
C PRO A 7 12.37 -13.65 23.03
N GLU A 8 12.94 -14.63 23.74
CA GLU A 8 14.40 -14.71 23.96
C GLU A 8 15.23 -14.78 22.66
N ASN A 9 14.65 -15.31 21.57
CA ASN A 9 15.31 -15.47 20.26
C ASN A 9 14.80 -14.49 19.18
N GLY A 10 14.25 -13.33 19.59
CA GLY A 10 13.78 -12.31 18.65
C GLY A 10 14.93 -11.52 18.01
N THR A 11 14.74 -11.10 16.75
CA THR A 11 15.50 -9.98 16.21
C THR A 11 14.83 -8.70 16.65
N TYR A 12 15.59 -7.81 17.27
CA TYR A 12 15.09 -6.55 17.81
C TYR A 12 15.68 -5.38 17.02
N ILE A 13 14.86 -4.36 16.86
CA ILE A 13 15.28 -3.08 16.29
C ILE A 13 15.48 -2.13 17.47
N ASP A 14 16.72 -1.70 17.68
CA ASP A 14 17.10 -0.87 18.83
C ASP A 14 16.79 0.62 18.61
N ASP A 15 16.85 1.08 17.37
CA ASP A 15 16.45 2.43 16.97
C ASP A 15 15.09 2.38 16.25
N PRO A 16 14.00 2.86 16.86
CA PRO A 16 12.68 2.84 16.23
C PRO A 16 12.64 3.59 14.89
N ASN A 17 13.55 4.55 14.65
CA ASN A 17 13.63 5.28 13.39
C ASN A 17 14.24 4.46 12.25
N SER A 18 14.82 3.30 12.55
CA SER A 18 15.32 2.36 11.53
C SER A 18 14.24 1.38 11.06
N LEU A 19 13.05 1.42 11.65
CA LEU A 19 11.91 0.59 11.25
C LEU A 19 11.23 1.19 10.02
N ASN A 20 11.30 0.46 8.91
CA ASN A 20 10.62 0.84 7.68
C ASN A 20 9.32 0.06 7.50
N PHE A 21 8.27 0.77 7.08
CA PHE A 21 6.97 0.17 6.79
C PHE A 21 6.72 0.07 5.29
N LEU A 22 6.02 -1.02 4.93
CA LEU A 22 5.33 -1.11 3.65
C LEU A 22 3.83 -0.92 3.89
N TYR A 23 3.27 0.13 3.29
CA TYR A 23 1.84 0.42 3.34
C TYR A 23 1.14 -0.21 2.14
N ALA A 24 0.34 -1.24 2.40
CA ALA A 24 -0.58 -1.82 1.43
C ALA A 24 -1.91 -1.05 1.46
N ILE A 25 -2.20 -0.28 0.41
CA ILE A 25 -3.40 0.59 0.35
C ILE A 25 -4.35 0.07 -0.71
N LEU A 26 -5.62 -0.14 -0.34
CA LEU A 26 -6.72 -0.44 -1.24
C LEU A 26 -7.62 0.78 -1.35
N THR A 27 -7.78 1.32 -2.56
CA THR A 27 -8.61 2.51 -2.81
C THR A 27 -9.50 2.30 -4.03
N HIS A 28 -10.56 3.11 -4.16
CA HIS A 28 -11.55 2.97 -5.23
C HIS A 28 -12.02 4.33 -5.76
N ASN A 29 -12.22 5.30 -4.88
CA ASN A 29 -12.70 6.64 -5.22
C ASN A 29 -11.74 7.72 -4.70
N ASN A 30 -11.80 8.89 -5.34
CA ASN A 30 -11.14 10.13 -4.92
C ASN A 30 -9.63 10.01 -4.65
N ALA A 31 -8.82 10.21 -5.70
CA ALA A 31 -7.36 10.21 -5.61
C ALA A 31 -6.81 11.19 -4.57
N HIS A 32 -7.48 12.33 -4.34
CA HIS A 32 -7.00 13.36 -3.41
C HIS A 32 -6.92 12.87 -1.96
N GLU A 33 -7.86 12.01 -1.53
CA GLU A 33 -7.82 11.43 -0.19
C GLU A 33 -6.65 10.47 -0.02
N THR A 34 -6.41 9.64 -1.03
CA THR A 34 -5.27 8.71 -1.05
C THR A 34 -3.95 9.48 -1.06
N ILE A 35 -3.85 10.52 -1.88
CA ILE A 35 -2.67 11.41 -1.93
C ILE A 35 -2.42 12.05 -0.56
N ARG A 36 -3.45 12.62 0.07
CA ARG A 36 -3.30 13.25 1.39
C ARG A 36 -2.85 12.26 2.46
N LEU A 37 -3.31 11.01 2.40
CA LEU A 37 -2.85 9.95 3.31
C LEU A 37 -1.38 9.62 3.07
N VAL A 38 -0.96 9.46 1.81
CA VAL A 38 0.44 9.17 1.46
C VAL A 38 1.33 10.32 1.92
N GLU A 39 1.02 11.57 1.58
CA GLU A 39 1.80 12.75 1.97
C GLU A 39 1.94 12.91 3.49
N ALA A 40 0.91 12.51 4.26
CA ALA A 40 0.98 12.55 5.73
C ALA A 40 1.93 11.51 6.34
N LEU A 41 2.26 10.46 5.59
CA LEU A 41 3.12 9.35 6.00
C LEU A 41 4.44 9.29 5.21
N TYR A 42 4.66 10.23 4.29
CA TYR A 42 5.74 10.17 3.32
C TYR A 42 7.07 10.56 3.96
N GLU A 43 7.85 9.54 4.33
CA GLU A 43 9.21 9.66 4.84
C GLU A 43 10.16 8.65 4.16
N ASP A 44 11.46 8.91 4.27
CA ASP A 44 12.48 8.06 3.65
C ASP A 44 12.44 6.63 4.21
N GLY A 45 12.60 5.64 3.33
CA GLY A 45 12.65 4.22 3.69
C GLY A 45 11.29 3.52 3.74
N HIS A 46 10.19 4.26 3.85
CA HIS A 46 8.83 3.71 3.73
C HIS A 46 8.46 3.45 2.28
N VAL A 47 7.64 2.42 2.03
CA VAL A 47 7.17 2.06 0.68
C VAL A 47 5.64 2.02 0.67
N PHE A 48 5.03 2.58 -0.38
CA PHE A 48 3.59 2.59 -0.57
C PHE A 48 3.24 1.75 -1.80
N VAL A 49 2.41 0.74 -1.63
CA VAL A 49 1.92 -0.09 -2.73
C VAL A 49 0.40 -0.01 -2.77
N ILE A 50 -0.13 0.62 -3.82
CA ILE A 50 -1.51 1.07 -3.90
C ILE A 50 -2.24 0.29 -5.00
N HIS A 51 -3.28 -0.44 -4.59
CA HIS A 51 -4.26 -1.01 -5.48
C HIS A 51 -5.43 -0.05 -5.64
N VAL A 52 -5.79 0.21 -6.89
CA VAL A 52 -7.01 0.95 -7.25
C VAL A 52 -8.02 -0.06 -7.82
N ASP A 53 -9.23 -0.07 -7.28
CA ASP A 53 -10.33 -0.93 -7.71
C ASP A 53 -10.43 -0.99 -9.26
N GLY A 54 -10.59 -2.20 -9.79
CA GLY A 54 -10.60 -2.48 -11.23
C GLY A 54 -11.90 -2.14 -11.96
N LYS A 55 -12.87 -1.50 -11.31
CA LYS A 55 -14.10 -1.00 -11.96
C LYS A 55 -13.81 0.26 -12.77
N GLU A 56 -14.57 0.43 -13.86
CA GLU A 56 -14.50 1.63 -14.73
C GLU A 56 -14.71 2.94 -13.96
N SER A 57 -15.57 2.93 -12.93
CA SER A 57 -15.80 4.08 -12.05
C SER A 57 -14.54 4.59 -11.34
N SER A 58 -13.51 3.76 -11.25
CA SER A 58 -12.26 4.04 -10.55
C SER A 58 -11.10 4.41 -11.49
N ASP A 59 -11.31 4.41 -12.82
CA ASP A 59 -10.23 4.65 -13.77
C ASP A 59 -9.67 6.08 -13.72
N ALA A 60 -10.52 7.07 -13.45
CA ALA A 60 -10.05 8.45 -13.23
C ALA A 60 -9.15 8.55 -11.97
N THR A 61 -9.51 7.84 -10.90
CA THR A 61 -8.70 7.74 -9.68
C THR A 61 -7.37 7.04 -9.97
N TYR A 62 -7.39 5.96 -10.75
CA TYR A 62 -6.19 5.25 -11.16
C TYR A 62 -5.23 6.15 -11.95
N ALA A 63 -5.73 6.83 -12.99
CA ALA A 63 -4.91 7.72 -13.82
C ALA A 63 -4.27 8.85 -13.00
N ALA A 64 -5.04 9.46 -12.10
CA ALA A 64 -4.53 10.52 -11.22
C ALA A 64 -3.44 10.02 -10.27
N LEU A 65 -3.59 8.82 -9.70
CA LEU A 65 -2.60 8.23 -8.80
C LEU A 65 -1.34 7.77 -9.54
N VAL A 66 -1.47 7.26 -10.77
CA VAL A 66 -0.29 6.95 -11.61
C VAL A 66 0.53 8.20 -11.85
N ASN A 67 -0.11 9.29 -12.32
CA ASN A 67 0.57 10.56 -12.55
C ASN A 67 1.22 11.12 -11.25
N TYR A 68 0.55 10.99 -10.11
CA TYR A 68 1.10 11.38 -8.81
C TYR A 68 2.37 10.58 -8.43
N SER A 69 2.42 9.29 -8.78
CA SER A 69 3.55 8.40 -8.46
C SER A 69 4.79 8.62 -9.34
N GLU A 70 4.67 9.26 -10.51
CA GLU A 70 5.80 9.42 -11.45
C GLU A 70 6.98 10.21 -10.88
N SER A 71 6.74 11.09 -9.90
CA SER A 71 7.77 11.89 -9.24
C SER A 71 8.13 11.41 -7.83
N ARG A 72 7.71 10.19 -7.44
CA ARG A 72 7.86 9.66 -6.08
C ARG A 72 8.34 8.20 -6.11
N ASP A 73 9.63 8.01 -5.88
CA ASP A 73 10.29 6.70 -6.01
C ASP A 73 9.71 5.62 -5.09
N HIS A 74 9.14 6.02 -3.94
CA HIS A 74 8.59 5.08 -2.94
C HIS A 74 7.09 4.82 -3.08
N VAL A 75 6.43 5.40 -4.08
CA VAL A 75 4.99 5.22 -4.32
C VAL A 75 4.76 4.39 -5.57
N HIS A 76 4.15 3.22 -5.40
CA HIS A 76 3.89 2.29 -6.49
C HIS A 76 2.40 2.06 -6.67
N ILE A 77 1.88 2.37 -7.85
CA ILE A 77 0.52 2.02 -8.23
C ILE A 77 0.54 0.68 -8.96
N LEU A 78 -0.32 -0.26 -8.53
CA LEU A 78 -0.41 -1.57 -9.17
C LEU A 78 -0.80 -1.42 -10.65
N PRO A 79 -0.02 -1.97 -11.60
CA PRO A 79 -0.36 -1.88 -13.02
C PRO A 79 -1.68 -2.60 -13.34
N PRO A 80 -2.31 -2.31 -14.50
CA PRO A 80 -3.68 -2.75 -14.78
C PRO A 80 -3.90 -4.27 -14.69
N ARG A 81 -2.89 -5.06 -15.06
CA ARG A 81 -2.93 -6.54 -14.98
C ARG A 81 -3.09 -7.10 -13.56
N TYR A 82 -2.83 -6.29 -12.53
CA TYR A 82 -2.99 -6.66 -11.12
C TYR A 82 -4.19 -5.96 -10.45
N ARG A 83 -4.90 -5.10 -11.18
CA ARG A 83 -6.16 -4.53 -10.69
C ARG A 83 -7.27 -5.57 -10.81
N CYS A 84 -8.19 -5.54 -9.86
CA CYS A 84 -9.42 -6.35 -9.89
C CYS A 84 -10.56 -5.51 -9.30
N GLY A 85 -11.76 -5.64 -9.86
CA GLY A 85 -12.94 -4.97 -9.31
C GLY A 85 -13.33 -5.62 -7.98
N ILE A 86 -13.53 -4.82 -6.92
CA ILE A 86 -13.79 -5.36 -5.59
C ILE A 86 -15.30 -5.31 -5.30
N GLN A 87 -15.89 -6.45 -4.94
CA GLN A 87 -17.21 -6.47 -4.31
C GLN A 87 -17.06 -6.44 -2.80
N TRP A 88 -17.90 -5.65 -2.12
CA TRP A 88 -17.79 -5.51 -0.68
C TRP A 88 -18.12 -6.85 0.02
N GLY A 89 -17.22 -7.30 0.89
CA GLY A 89 -17.30 -8.62 1.53
C GLY A 89 -16.93 -9.80 0.62
N GLY A 90 -16.56 -9.54 -0.64
CA GLY A 90 -16.14 -10.56 -1.60
C GLY A 90 -14.68 -11.01 -1.42
N PHE A 91 -14.34 -12.16 -2.01
CA PHE A 91 -12.98 -12.68 -2.03
C PHE A 91 -12.01 -11.74 -2.79
N GLU A 92 -12.54 -10.88 -3.65
CA GLU A 92 -11.78 -9.88 -4.40
C GLU A 92 -11.01 -8.93 -3.50
N MET A 93 -11.50 -8.64 -2.28
CA MET A 93 -10.71 -7.90 -1.28
C MET A 93 -9.42 -8.63 -0.92
N VAL A 94 -9.52 -9.94 -0.66
CA VAL A 94 -8.36 -10.79 -0.34
C VAL A 94 -7.44 -10.88 -1.54
N ASN A 95 -7.98 -11.11 -2.75
CA ASN A 95 -7.19 -11.16 -3.97
C ASN A 95 -6.44 -9.83 -4.21
N ALA A 96 -7.10 -8.68 -4.04
CA ALA A 96 -6.47 -7.37 -4.20
C ALA A 96 -5.31 -7.18 -3.21
N THR A 97 -5.48 -7.56 -1.94
CA THR A 97 -4.38 -7.57 -0.96
C THR A 97 -3.25 -8.51 -1.37
N LEU A 98 -3.54 -9.71 -1.88
CA LEU A 98 -2.53 -10.65 -2.36
C LEU A 98 -1.76 -10.10 -3.57
N GLN A 99 -2.42 -9.38 -4.48
CA GLN A 99 -1.74 -8.71 -5.60
C GLN A 99 -0.79 -7.62 -5.10
N VAL A 100 -1.20 -6.84 -4.10
CA VAL A 100 -0.34 -5.84 -3.45
C VAL A 100 0.89 -6.49 -2.84
N LEU A 101 0.72 -7.56 -2.07
CA LEU A 101 1.85 -8.28 -1.45
C LEU A 101 2.76 -8.90 -2.51
N LYS A 102 2.20 -9.54 -3.54
CA LYS A 102 2.98 -10.13 -4.63
C LYS A 102 3.81 -9.09 -5.37
N TYR A 103 3.24 -7.91 -5.61
CA TYR A 103 3.95 -6.80 -6.23
C TYR A 103 5.04 -6.26 -5.32
N ALA A 104 4.72 -6.04 -4.04
CA ALA A 104 5.66 -5.57 -3.02
C ALA A 104 6.90 -6.45 -2.90
N PHE A 105 6.73 -7.78 -2.82
CA PHE A 105 7.86 -8.72 -2.78
C PHE A 105 8.69 -8.78 -4.06
N ALA A 106 8.22 -8.18 -5.16
CA ALA A 106 8.97 -8.08 -6.41
C ALA A 106 9.68 -6.72 -6.59
N LEU A 107 9.48 -5.77 -5.66
CA LEU A 107 10.21 -4.50 -5.63
C LEU A 107 11.61 -4.63 -5.01
N SER A 108 11.82 -5.67 -4.19
CA SER A 108 13.08 -5.99 -3.51
C SER A 108 14.12 -6.65 -4.42
#